data_AF-A0A955A169-F1
#
_entry.id   AF-A0A955A169-F1
#
_cell.length_a   1.000
_cell.length_b   1.000
_cell.length_c   1.000
_cell.angle_alpha   90.00
_cell.angle_beta   90.00
_cell.angle_gamma   90.00
#
_symmetry.space_group_name_H-M   'P 1'
#
loop_
_entity.id
_entity.type
_entity.pdbx_description
1 polymer ?
#
loop_
_entity_poly.entity_id
_entity_poly.type
_entity_poly.pdbx_seq_one_letter_code
_entity_poly.pdbx_strand_id
1 'polypeptide(L)'
;MNAPKVMMQQPSRKVHIPNLLTLGRVVLAWVFVGLLSGVESRVLFADPGDIDRVGEIAHPSGALIIAATVVFIIAAITDALDGHLARKWNAITRFGRIMDPMADKLLILGGFVMLATPGFRATLMPNDTLFQVSGVAGWMVVAMLLRELLVTSIRGVYEAEGVDFSAGSLGKAKMILQSITIPLVLLIVALGSPVPGSTGRLIIVLLVWATVITTLISGLPYIGQAMKHTIEENARMLEVMRGKKARKPTKVEGPSGKQRPRTNKGGQSAKKR
;
A
#
# COMPACT_ATOMS: atom_id res chain seq x y z
N MET A 1 -51.78 -16.54 -7.15
CA MET A 1 -50.33 -16.77 -7.04
C MET A 1 -49.68 -15.51 -6.49
N ASN A 2 -49.38 -15.46 -5.20
CA ASN A 2 -48.62 -14.37 -4.61
C ASN A 2 -47.13 -14.69 -4.76
N ALA A 3 -46.40 -13.89 -5.54
CA ALA A 3 -44.96 -13.97 -5.60
C ALA A 3 -44.37 -13.63 -4.21
N PRO A 4 -43.34 -14.36 -3.74
CA PRO A 4 -42.69 -14.02 -2.49
C PRO A 4 -42.01 -12.64 -2.64
N LYS A 5 -42.47 -11.67 -1.86
CA LYS A 5 -41.77 -10.38 -1.66
C LYS A 5 -40.39 -10.72 -1.10
N VAL A 6 -39.37 -10.63 -1.95
CA VAL A 6 -37.97 -10.58 -1.50
C VAL A 6 -37.85 -9.30 -0.70
N MET A 7 -37.92 -9.42 0.63
CA MET A 7 -37.62 -8.30 1.52
C MET A 7 -36.15 -7.95 1.29
N MET A 8 -35.88 -6.90 0.52
CA MET A 8 -34.59 -6.24 0.54
C MET A 8 -34.41 -5.72 1.97
N GLN A 9 -33.72 -6.50 2.81
CA GLN A 9 -33.22 -6.00 4.08
C GLN A 9 -32.33 -4.81 3.75
N GLN A 10 -32.81 -3.60 4.04
CA GLN A 10 -31.99 -2.41 3.89
C GLN A 10 -30.72 -2.63 4.74
N PRO A 11 -29.52 -2.40 4.17
CA PRO A 11 -28.30 -2.56 4.93
C PRO A 11 -28.39 -1.71 6.19
N SER A 12 -28.19 -2.35 7.35
CA SER A 12 -28.20 -1.70 8.65
C SER A 12 -27.37 -0.41 8.61
N ARG A 13 -27.89 0.69 9.14
CA ARG A 13 -27.23 2.02 9.20
C ARG A 13 -25.76 1.96 9.69
N LYS A 14 -25.42 0.92 10.47
CA LYS A 14 -24.07 0.64 10.99
C LYS A 14 -23.04 0.28 9.89
N VAL A 15 -23.49 -0.21 8.73
CA VAL A 15 -22.63 -0.61 7.61
C VAL A 15 -22.14 0.59 6.79
N HIS A 16 -22.87 1.72 6.81
CA HIS A 16 -22.50 2.90 6.04
C HIS A 16 -21.47 3.80 6.75
N ILE A 17 -21.32 3.67 8.07
CA ILE A 17 -20.43 4.52 8.87
C ILE A 17 -18.97 4.37 8.44
N PRO A 18 -18.39 3.15 8.32
CA PRO A 18 -17.01 3.00 7.86
C PRO A 18 -16.78 3.60 6.47
N ASN A 19 -17.67 3.35 5.52
CA ASN A 19 -17.55 3.91 4.17
C ASN A 19 -17.59 5.44 4.13
N LEU A 20 -18.40 6.06 5.00
CA LEU A 20 -18.48 7.52 5.11
C LEU A 20 -17.18 8.10 5.69
N LEU A 21 -16.56 7.39 6.65
CA LEU A 21 -15.25 7.77 7.19
C LEU A 21 -14.16 7.67 6.11
N THR A 22 -14.14 6.61 5.30
CA THR A 22 -13.23 6.47 4.16
C THR A 22 -13.39 7.63 3.18
N LEU A 23 -14.62 7.97 2.80
CA LEU A 23 -14.90 9.08 1.89
C LEU A 23 -14.47 10.42 2.50
N GLY A 24 -14.78 10.63 3.78
CA GLY A 24 -14.31 11.77 4.55
C GLY A 24 -12.80 11.90 4.51
N ARG A 25 -12.07 10.78 4.62
CA ARG A 25 -10.60 10.77 4.53
C ARG A 25 -10.08 11.20 3.17
N VAL A 26 -10.70 10.75 2.08
CA VAL A 26 -10.33 11.21 0.73
C VAL A 26 -10.50 12.73 0.61
N VAL A 27 -11.61 13.27 1.14
CA VAL A 27 -11.83 14.72 1.20
C VAL A 27 -10.76 15.41 2.04
N LEU A 28 -10.46 14.89 3.24
CA LEU A 28 -9.41 15.44 4.10
C LEU A 28 -8.03 15.40 3.44
N ALA A 29 -7.71 14.37 2.67
CA ALA A 29 -6.46 14.30 1.90
C ALA A 29 -6.38 15.43 0.87
N TRP A 30 -7.48 15.74 0.16
CA TRP A 30 -7.52 16.88 -0.76
C TRP A 30 -7.44 18.22 -0.05
N VAL A 31 -8.12 18.38 1.09
CA VAL A 31 -8.01 19.58 1.94
C VAL A 31 -6.58 19.78 2.40
N PHE A 32 -5.93 18.70 2.86
CA PHE A 32 -4.53 18.71 3.28
C PHE A 32 -3.59 19.16 2.15
N VAL A 33 -3.74 18.59 0.96
CA VAL A 33 -2.98 19.01 -0.23
C VAL A 33 -3.25 20.48 -0.57
N GLY A 34 -4.52 20.91 -0.53
CA GLY A 34 -4.91 22.30 -0.79
C GLY A 34 -4.26 23.28 0.19
N LEU A 35 -4.27 22.97 1.48
CA LEU A 35 -3.63 23.78 2.52
C LEU A 35 -2.11 23.90 2.29
N LEU A 36 -1.44 22.80 1.96
CA LEU A 36 -0.01 22.80 1.71
C LEU A 36 0.36 23.46 0.37
N SER A 37 -0.56 23.51 -0.60
CA SER A 37 -0.31 24.17 -1.89
C SER A 37 -0.17 25.69 -1.77
N GLY A 38 -0.77 26.29 -0.74
CA GLY A 38 -0.63 27.71 -0.42
C GLY A 38 0.63 28.04 0.40
N VAL A 39 1.52 27.06 0.65
CA VAL A 39 2.78 27.31 1.37
C VAL A 39 3.79 27.89 0.40
N GLU A 40 4.23 29.11 0.67
CA GLU A 40 5.26 29.81 -0.09
C GLU A 40 6.66 29.55 0.46
N SER A 41 7.66 29.64 -0.43
CA SER A 41 9.08 29.52 -0.09
C SER A 41 9.54 30.64 0.84
N ARG A 42 10.52 30.34 1.68
CA ARG A 42 10.93 31.22 2.79
C ARG A 42 12.32 31.80 2.57
N VAL A 43 12.59 32.94 3.20
CA VAL A 43 13.94 33.49 3.33
C VAL A 43 14.28 33.47 4.80
N LEU A 44 15.36 32.77 5.16
CA LEU A 44 15.80 32.58 6.54
C LEU A 44 17.11 33.34 6.74
N PHE A 45 17.20 34.10 7.83
CA PHE A 45 18.41 34.80 8.24
C PHE A 45 19.10 33.95 9.30
N ALA A 46 20.30 33.45 8.99
CA ALA A 46 21.10 32.74 9.99
C ALA A 46 21.74 33.76 10.94
N ASP A 47 21.30 33.79 12.20
CA ASP A 47 22.06 34.46 13.27
C ASP A 47 23.19 33.52 13.73
N PRO A 48 24.48 33.91 13.64
CA PRO A 48 25.60 33.09 14.09
C PRO A 48 25.55 32.71 15.59
N GLY A 49 24.79 33.44 16.41
CA GLY A 49 24.72 33.24 17.85
C GLY A 49 23.63 32.27 18.34
N ASP A 50 22.57 32.03 17.56
CA ASP A 50 21.43 31.21 17.99
C ASP A 50 20.63 30.62 16.82
N ILE A 51 21.10 29.48 16.30
CA ILE A 51 20.49 28.76 15.17
C ILE A 51 19.20 28.01 15.55
N ASP A 52 18.94 27.76 16.83
CA ASP A 52 17.78 26.99 17.30
C ASP A 52 16.56 27.90 17.57
N ARG A 53 16.76 29.22 17.71
CA ARG A 53 15.68 30.22 17.78
C ARG A 53 15.27 30.81 16.43
N VAL A 54 15.95 30.45 15.33
CA VAL A 54 15.57 30.83 13.96
C VAL A 54 14.37 30.00 13.49
N GLY A 55 13.23 30.24 14.14
CA GLY A 55 11.95 29.58 13.93
C GLY A 55 10.78 30.40 14.50
N GLU A 56 11.03 31.67 14.84
CA GLU A 56 10.07 32.54 15.51
C GLU A 56 8.92 32.92 14.57
N ILE A 57 7.89 32.07 14.54
CA ILE A 57 6.43 32.31 14.48
C ILE A 57 5.85 33.30 13.43
N ALA A 58 6.63 33.98 12.61
CA ALA A 58 6.16 35.09 11.76
C ALA A 58 6.24 34.81 10.25
N HIS A 59 6.23 33.55 9.81
CA HIS A 59 5.93 33.27 8.40
C HIS A 59 4.42 33.12 8.22
N PRO A 60 3.79 33.85 7.26
CA PRO A 60 2.35 33.77 7.00
C PRO A 60 1.86 32.33 6.75
N SER A 61 2.72 31.47 6.21
CA SER A 61 2.42 30.06 5.95
C SER A 61 2.47 29.14 7.17
N GLY A 62 2.91 29.61 8.35
CA GLY A 62 2.95 28.81 9.59
C GLY A 62 1.57 28.30 10.00
N ALA A 63 0.55 29.16 9.98
CA ALA A 63 -0.83 28.77 10.30
C ALA A 63 -1.39 27.71 9.33
N LEU A 64 -1.08 27.84 8.04
CA LEU A 64 -1.47 26.85 7.01
C LEU A 64 -0.83 25.48 7.27
N ILE A 65 0.46 25.45 7.63
CA ILE A 65 1.17 24.21 7.94
C ILE A 65 0.62 23.54 9.20
N ILE A 66 0.31 24.33 10.24
CA ILE A 66 -0.31 23.82 11.47
C ILE A 66 -1.71 23.25 11.16
N ALA A 67 -2.52 23.98 10.40
CA ALA A 67 -3.84 23.51 9.97
C ALA A 67 -3.73 22.20 9.16
N ALA A 68 -2.79 22.14 8.21
CA ALA A 68 -2.52 20.92 7.43
C ALA A 68 -2.09 19.76 8.32
N THR A 69 -1.25 20.01 9.33
CA THR A 69 -0.82 19.00 10.30
C THR A 69 -2.02 18.44 11.07
N VAL A 70 -2.92 19.30 11.56
CA VAL A 70 -4.13 18.89 12.28
C VAL A 70 -5.03 18.06 11.37
N VAL A 71 -5.25 18.49 10.12
CA VAL A 71 -6.03 17.73 9.13
C VAL A 71 -5.42 16.35 8.87
N PHE A 72 -4.09 16.28 8.72
CA PHE A 72 -3.40 15.01 8.51
C PHE A 72 -3.57 14.07 9.71
N ILE A 73 -3.39 14.56 10.94
CA ILE A 73 -3.55 13.77 12.17
C ILE A 73 -4.99 13.25 12.29
N ILE A 74 -5.99 14.09 12.04
CA ILE A 74 -7.40 13.69 12.05
C ILE A 74 -7.66 12.60 11.00
N ALA A 75 -7.13 12.76 9.79
CA ALA A 75 -7.29 11.77 8.72
C ALA A 75 -6.63 10.42 9.07
N ALA A 76 -5.43 10.44 9.67
CA ALA A 76 -4.72 9.25 10.10
C ALA A 76 -5.40 8.54 11.28
N ILE A 77 -5.93 9.29 12.25
CA ILE A 77 -6.72 8.71 13.36
C ILE A 77 -8.02 8.09 12.83
N THR A 78 -8.66 8.74 11.86
CA THR A 78 -9.89 8.23 11.25
C THR A 78 -9.67 6.86 10.58
N ASP A 79 -8.49 6.58 10.02
CA ASP A 79 -8.12 5.26 9.49
C ASP A 79 -8.03 4.16 10.55
N ALA A 80 -7.42 4.47 11.68
CA ALA A 80 -7.37 3.51 12.77
C ALA A 80 -8.79 3.19 13.28
N LEU A 81 -9.66 4.20 13.31
CA LEU A 81 -11.04 4.10 13.78
C LEU A 81 -11.94 3.34 12.80
N ASP A 82 -11.97 3.68 11.52
CA ASP A 82 -12.84 3.00 10.55
C ASP A 82 -12.48 1.53 10.37
N GLY A 83 -11.19 1.19 10.37
CA GLY A 83 -10.72 -0.19 10.36
C GLY A 83 -11.12 -0.96 11.63
N HIS A 84 -11.09 -0.30 12.80
CA HIS A 84 -11.58 -0.91 14.05
C HIS A 84 -13.10 -1.13 14.03
N LEU A 85 -13.87 -0.13 13.59
CA LEU A 85 -15.33 -0.17 13.52
C LEU A 85 -15.80 -1.21 12.49
N ALA A 86 -15.17 -1.29 11.32
CA ALA A 86 -15.50 -2.26 10.28
C ALA A 86 -15.34 -3.70 10.78
N ARG A 87 -14.26 -4.00 11.51
CA ARG A 87 -14.04 -5.31 12.14
C ARG A 87 -15.03 -5.59 13.26
N LYS A 88 -15.29 -4.61 14.13
CA LYS A 88 -16.22 -4.75 15.27
C LYS A 88 -17.66 -4.97 14.84
N TRP A 89 -18.07 -4.38 13.72
CA TRP A 89 -19.45 -4.45 13.22
C TRP A 89 -19.66 -5.44 12.08
N ASN A 90 -18.63 -6.23 11.72
CA ASN A 90 -18.65 -7.11 10.54
C ASN A 90 -19.14 -6.38 9.27
N ALA A 91 -18.82 -5.09 9.17
CA ALA A 91 -19.31 -4.17 8.16
C ALA A 91 -18.29 -3.99 7.02
N ILE A 92 -17.72 -5.10 6.54
CA ILE A 92 -16.73 -5.05 5.46
C ILE A 92 -17.45 -4.95 4.13
N THR A 93 -17.37 -3.79 3.48
CA THR A 93 -17.98 -3.57 2.16
C THR A 93 -16.96 -3.72 1.04
N ARG A 94 -17.42 -4.03 -0.19
CA ARG A 94 -16.54 -4.06 -1.38
C ARG A 94 -15.95 -2.69 -1.68
N PHE A 95 -16.72 -1.63 -1.41
CA PHE A 95 -16.30 -0.25 -1.61
C PHE A 95 -15.15 0.12 -0.67
N GLY A 96 -15.31 -0.08 0.65
CA GLY A 96 -14.25 0.20 1.63
C GLY A 96 -12.96 -0.56 1.33
N ARG A 97 -13.06 -1.84 0.94
CA ARG A 97 -11.89 -2.66 0.57
C ARG A 97 -11.02 -2.05 -0.54
N ILE A 98 -11.62 -1.31 -1.47
CA ILE A 98 -10.90 -0.65 -2.58
C ILE A 98 -10.49 0.76 -2.17
N MET A 99 -11.38 1.48 -1.50
CA MET A 99 -11.18 2.89 -1.18
C MET A 99 -10.21 3.12 -0.02
N ASP A 100 -10.15 2.24 0.98
CA ASP A 100 -9.25 2.41 2.14
C ASP A 100 -7.77 2.40 1.69
N PRO A 101 -7.29 1.41 0.90
CA PRO A 101 -5.91 1.42 0.40
C PRO A 101 -5.61 2.56 -0.57
N MET A 102 -6.65 3.09 -1.25
CA MET A 102 -6.49 4.25 -2.13
C MET A 102 -6.35 5.54 -1.32
N ALA A 103 -7.24 5.77 -0.35
CA ALA A 103 -7.24 6.95 0.50
C ALA A 103 -5.95 7.04 1.33
N ASP A 104 -5.47 5.91 1.84
CA ASP A 104 -4.19 5.82 2.56
C ASP A 104 -3.01 6.27 1.69
N LYS A 105 -2.89 5.72 0.46
CA LYS A 105 -1.85 6.13 -0.48
C LYS A 105 -1.95 7.59 -0.89
N LEU A 106 -3.16 8.11 -1.09
CA LEU A 106 -3.37 9.53 -1.41
C LEU A 106 -2.88 10.44 -0.29
N LEU A 107 -3.21 10.13 0.96
CA LEU A 107 -2.80 10.94 2.11
C LEU A 107 -1.28 10.89 2.32
N ILE A 108 -0.69 9.69 2.33
CA ILE A 108 0.74 9.51 2.59
C ILE A 108 1.60 10.00 1.42
N LEU A 109 1.38 9.49 0.20
CA LEU A 109 2.16 9.90 -0.96
C LEU A 109 1.90 11.37 -1.30
N GLY A 110 0.66 11.83 -1.17
CA GLY A 110 0.33 13.25 -1.30
C GLY A 110 1.12 14.11 -0.32
N GLY A 111 1.25 13.70 0.95
CA GLY A 111 2.08 14.39 1.92
C GLY A 111 3.56 14.46 1.53
N PHE A 112 4.16 13.34 1.12
CA PHE A 112 5.54 13.34 0.65
C PHE A 112 5.75 14.17 -0.62
N VAL A 113 4.80 14.14 -1.57
CA VAL A 113 4.80 15.02 -2.75
C VAL A 113 4.80 16.47 -2.31
N MET A 114 3.86 16.87 -1.43
CA MET A 114 3.77 18.25 -0.94
C MET A 114 5.04 18.71 -0.24
N LEU A 115 5.64 17.86 0.61
CA LEU A 115 6.90 18.14 1.28
C LEU A 115 8.08 18.33 0.30
N ALA A 116 8.04 17.75 -0.89
CA ALA A 116 9.08 17.91 -1.92
C ALA A 116 8.87 19.12 -2.83
N THR A 117 7.75 19.85 -2.70
CA THR A 117 7.44 21.02 -3.54
C THR A 117 8.33 22.22 -3.20
N PRO A 118 8.40 23.24 -4.10
CA PRO A 118 9.13 24.48 -3.84
C PRO A 118 8.64 25.27 -2.61
N GLY A 119 7.39 25.10 -2.19
CA GLY A 119 6.86 25.74 -0.97
C GLY A 119 7.63 25.37 0.30
N PHE A 120 8.26 24.19 0.31
CA PHE A 120 9.13 23.72 1.38
C PHE A 120 10.62 23.94 1.09
N ARG A 121 10.94 24.96 0.27
CA ARG A 121 12.31 25.45 0.11
C ARG A 121 12.51 26.73 0.90
N ALA A 122 13.72 26.91 1.39
CA ALA A 122 14.16 28.16 1.97
C ALA A 122 15.51 28.58 1.41
N THR A 123 15.68 29.88 1.26
CA THR A 123 16.96 30.51 0.95
C THR A 123 17.59 30.96 2.26
N LEU A 124 18.82 30.50 2.53
CA LEU A 124 19.59 30.89 3.70
C LEU A 124 20.49 32.09 3.37
N MET A 125 20.24 33.21 4.05
CA MET A 125 21.09 34.41 3.95
C MET A 125 22.17 34.42 5.04
N PRO A 126 23.37 35.00 4.77
CA PRO A 126 23.73 35.79 3.58
C PRO A 126 24.27 35.00 2.39
N ASN A 127 24.44 33.67 2.49
CA ASN A 127 25.11 32.87 1.47
C ASN A 127 24.23 32.49 0.25
N ASP A 128 22.99 32.98 0.20
CA ASP A 128 21.96 32.63 -0.80
C ASP A 128 21.79 31.12 -1.06
N THR A 129 22.02 30.31 -0.04
CA THR A 129 21.96 28.85 -0.17
C THR A 129 20.50 28.40 -0.18
N LEU A 130 20.04 27.91 -1.34
CA LEU A 130 18.73 27.27 -1.44
C LEU A 130 18.78 25.83 -0.91
N PHE A 131 17.89 25.50 0.03
CA PHE A 131 17.78 24.14 0.54
C PHE A 131 16.32 23.75 0.82
N GLN A 132 16.06 22.44 0.82
CA GLN A 132 14.73 21.89 1.11
C GLN A 132 14.55 21.76 2.63
N VAL A 133 13.68 22.57 3.25
CA VAL A 133 13.47 22.57 4.72
C VAL A 133 12.87 21.26 5.21
N SER A 134 12.00 20.64 4.42
CA SER A 134 11.38 19.34 4.74
C SER A 134 12.35 18.16 4.71
N GLY A 135 13.53 18.32 4.11
CA GLY A 135 14.50 17.24 3.89
C GLY A 135 14.09 16.23 2.80
N VAL A 136 12.91 16.38 2.19
CA VAL A 136 12.39 15.45 1.18
C VAL A 136 12.78 15.91 -0.22
N ALA A 137 13.63 15.12 -0.90
CA ALA A 137 13.98 15.37 -2.29
C ALA A 137 12.99 14.70 -3.25
N GLY A 138 12.79 15.27 -4.45
CA GLY A 138 11.86 14.73 -5.45
C GLY A 138 12.13 13.27 -5.83
N TRP A 139 13.40 12.87 -5.93
CA TRP A 139 13.76 11.48 -6.24
C TRP A 139 13.32 10.50 -5.14
N MET A 140 13.30 10.92 -3.87
CA MET A 140 12.83 10.09 -2.76
C MET A 140 11.35 9.76 -2.93
N VAL A 141 10.55 10.77 -3.29
CA VAL A 141 9.12 10.61 -3.55
C VAL A 141 8.88 9.68 -4.73
N VAL A 142 9.62 9.86 -5.83
CA VAL A 142 9.54 8.96 -7.01
C VAL A 142 9.90 7.53 -6.62
N ALA A 143 10.97 7.31 -5.86
CA ALA A 143 11.37 5.98 -5.41
C ALA A 143 10.31 5.33 -4.52
N MET A 144 9.71 6.09 -3.60
CA MET A 144 8.60 5.62 -2.76
C MET A 144 7.36 5.27 -3.58
N LEU A 145 7.00 6.11 -4.56
CA LEU A 145 5.88 5.88 -5.48
C LEU A 145 6.10 4.61 -6.32
N LEU A 146 7.26 4.47 -6.95
CA LEU A 146 7.61 3.28 -7.73
C LEU A 146 7.52 2.01 -6.90
N ARG A 147 8.07 2.03 -5.68
CA ARG A 147 7.96 0.90 -4.75
C ARG A 147 6.51 0.60 -4.39
N GLU A 148 5.68 1.62 -4.13
CA GLU A 148 4.29 1.42 -3.74
C GLU A 148 3.46 0.82 -4.88
N LEU A 149 3.65 1.31 -6.11
CA LEU A 149 3.02 0.75 -7.31
C LEU A 149 3.49 -0.68 -7.57
N LEU A 150 4.79 -0.95 -7.45
CA LEU A 150 5.36 -2.29 -7.65
C LEU A 150 4.77 -3.32 -6.67
N VAL A 151 4.82 -3.02 -5.37
CA VAL A 151 4.30 -3.94 -4.33
C VAL A 151 2.80 -4.13 -4.45
N THR A 152 2.05 -3.07 -4.78
CA THR A 152 0.60 -3.16 -5.02
C THR A 152 0.29 -4.06 -6.21
N SER A 153 1.05 -3.93 -7.30
CA SER A 153 0.83 -4.71 -8.52
C SER A 153 1.14 -6.19 -8.29
N ILE A 154 2.29 -6.50 -7.68
CA ILE A 154 2.67 -7.87 -7.30
C ILE A 154 1.57 -8.50 -6.45
N ARG A 155 1.18 -7.81 -5.37
CA ARG A 155 0.15 -8.31 -4.45
C ARG A 155 -1.18 -8.52 -5.15
N GLY A 156 -1.59 -7.60 -6.04
CA GLY A 156 -2.84 -7.72 -6.79
C GLY A 156 -2.89 -8.93 -7.72
N VAL A 157 -1.77 -9.28 -8.37
CA VAL A 157 -1.69 -10.48 -9.23
C VAL A 157 -1.78 -11.76 -8.40
N TYR A 158 -0.95 -11.89 -7.35
CA TYR A 158 -0.88 -13.13 -6.59
C TYR A 158 -2.07 -13.36 -5.65
N GLU A 159 -2.68 -12.30 -5.10
CA GLU A 159 -3.93 -12.45 -4.35
C GLU A 159 -5.08 -12.93 -5.24
N ALA A 160 -5.07 -12.60 -6.54
CA ALA A 160 -6.05 -13.12 -7.50
C ALA A 160 -5.86 -14.61 -7.79
N GLU A 161 -4.63 -15.12 -7.66
CA GLU A 161 -4.28 -16.54 -7.77
C GLU A 161 -4.50 -17.32 -6.45
N GLY A 162 -4.92 -16.64 -5.38
CA GLY A 162 -5.18 -17.24 -4.07
C GLY A 162 -3.93 -17.46 -3.21
N VAL A 163 -2.79 -16.88 -3.60
CA VAL A 163 -1.56 -16.91 -2.79
C VAL A 163 -1.58 -15.74 -1.80
N ASP A 164 -1.48 -16.05 -0.51
CA ASP A 164 -1.48 -15.02 0.54
C ASP A 164 -0.13 -14.28 0.59
N PHE A 165 -0.14 -13.02 0.15
CA PHE A 165 0.98 -12.08 0.24
C PHE A 165 0.76 -11.09 1.39
N SER A 166 0.51 -11.63 2.59
CA SER A 166 0.33 -10.84 3.81
C SER A 166 1.55 -9.97 4.15
N ALA A 167 1.27 -8.77 4.66
CA ALA A 167 2.31 -7.79 4.93
C ALA A 167 3.22 -8.19 6.11
N GLY A 168 4.51 -8.36 5.82
CA GLY A 168 5.55 -8.58 6.83
C GLY A 168 5.75 -7.39 7.77
N SER A 169 6.52 -7.58 8.85
CA SER A 169 6.85 -6.55 9.85
C SER A 169 7.42 -5.27 9.25
N LEU A 170 8.22 -5.39 8.19
CA LEU A 170 8.77 -4.25 7.44
C LEU A 170 7.68 -3.37 6.79
N GLY A 171 6.60 -4.00 6.32
CA GLY A 171 5.44 -3.30 5.77
C GLY A 171 4.69 -2.47 6.82
N LYS A 172 4.61 -2.97 8.06
CA LYS A 172 4.02 -2.22 9.19
C LYS A 172 4.93 -1.09 9.64
N ALA A 173 6.24 -1.36 9.75
CA ALA A 173 7.22 -0.35 10.14
C ALA A 173 7.25 0.84 9.17
N LYS A 174 7.21 0.60 7.85
CA LYS A 174 7.15 1.71 6.87
C LYS A 174 5.92 2.60 7.07
N MET A 175 4.76 2.02 7.34
CA MET A 175 3.50 2.76 7.50
C MET A 175 3.51 3.61 8.76
N ILE A 176 4.02 3.07 9.87
CA ILE A 176 4.18 3.81 11.13
C ILE A 176 5.14 4.98 10.93
N LEU A 177 6.30 4.75 10.30
CA LEU A 177 7.29 5.80 10.08
C LEU A 177 6.78 6.89 9.14
N GLN A 178 6.10 6.54 8.05
CA GLN A 178 5.49 7.51 7.13
C GLN A 178 4.43 8.36 7.83
N SER A 179 3.58 7.74 8.65
CA SER A 179 2.50 8.42 9.38
C SER A 179 3.01 9.35 10.49
N ILE A 180 4.18 9.06 11.07
CA ILE A 180 4.83 9.92 12.08
C ILE A 180 5.65 11.03 11.42
N THR A 181 6.36 10.71 10.34
CA THR A 181 7.34 11.60 9.72
C THR A 181 6.67 12.83 9.11
N ILE A 182 5.56 12.66 8.39
CA ILE A 182 4.85 13.79 7.76
C ILE A 182 4.46 14.86 8.80
N PRO A 183 3.65 14.57 9.84
CA PRO A 183 3.23 15.60 10.78
C PRO A 183 4.40 16.16 11.61
N LEU A 184 5.39 15.33 11.95
CA LEU A 184 6.54 15.81 12.73
C LEU A 184 7.43 16.76 11.91
N VAL A 185 7.68 16.46 10.64
CA VAL A 185 8.38 17.39 9.73
C VAL A 185 7.59 18.69 9.58
N LEU A 186 6.27 18.63 9.40
CA LEU A 186 5.44 19.83 9.30
C LEU A 186 5.50 20.68 10.57
N LEU A 187 5.43 20.07 11.76
CA LEU A 187 5.54 20.78 13.04
C LEU A 187 6.90 21.43 13.24
N ILE A 188 7.99 20.72 12.93
CA ILE A 188 9.35 21.29 13.04
C ILE A 188 9.51 22.46 12.07
N VAL A 189 8.99 22.36 10.84
CA VAL A 189 9.03 23.46 9.87
C VAL A 189 8.14 24.66 10.29
N ALA A 190 7.04 24.41 10.99
CA ALA A 190 6.11 25.47 11.41
C ALA A 190 6.52 26.17 12.71
N LEU A 191 7.04 25.43 13.69
CA LEU A 191 7.25 25.88 15.07
C LEU A 191 8.72 25.83 15.53
N GLY A 192 9.57 25.10 14.82
CA GLY A 192 10.98 24.92 15.18
C GLY A 192 11.93 25.61 14.21
N SER A 193 13.21 25.31 14.34
CA SER A 193 14.25 25.73 13.40
C SER A 193 14.56 24.59 12.41
N PRO A 194 14.26 24.75 11.11
CA PRO A 194 14.63 23.79 10.08
C PRO A 194 15.98 24.13 9.40
N VAL A 195 16.78 25.03 10.00
CA VAL A 195 18.02 25.57 9.43
C VAL A 195 19.17 24.55 9.50
N PRO A 196 20.10 24.47 8.52
CA PRO A 196 21.29 23.63 8.62
C PRO A 196 22.05 23.85 9.94
N GLY A 197 22.41 22.76 10.61
CA GLY A 197 23.09 22.78 11.91
C GLY A 197 22.15 22.80 13.13
N SER A 198 20.87 23.14 12.96
CA SER A 198 19.89 23.11 14.06
C SER A 198 19.51 21.70 14.48
N THR A 199 19.02 21.58 15.71
CA THR A 199 18.49 20.31 16.25
C THR A 199 17.27 19.84 15.46
N GLY A 200 16.38 20.77 15.07
CA GLY A 200 15.20 20.48 14.27
C GLY A 200 15.55 19.91 12.90
N ARG A 201 16.57 20.48 12.23
CA ARG A 201 17.04 19.95 10.95
C ARG A 201 17.62 18.54 11.06
N LEU A 202 18.38 18.25 12.12
CA LEU A 202 18.92 16.90 12.33
C LEU A 202 17.79 15.88 12.45
N ILE A 203 16.75 16.18 13.25
CA ILE A 203 15.59 15.31 13.43
C ILE A 203 14.88 15.06 12.10
N ILE A 204 14.62 16.11 11.31
CA ILE A 204 14.00 16.00 9.98
C ILE A 204 14.80 15.04 9.09
N VAL A 205 16.12 15.24 8.98
CA VAL A 205 16.98 14.43 8.11
C VAL A 205 16.95 12.97 8.54
N LEU A 206 17.07 12.68 9.84
CA LEU A 206 17.02 11.32 10.36
C LEU A 206 15.68 10.64 10.08
N LEU A 207 14.56 11.32 10.32
CA LEU A 207 13.21 10.80 10.09
C LEU A 207 12.93 10.51 8.61
N VAL A 208 13.29 11.44 7.73
CA VAL A 208 13.07 11.28 6.29
C VAL A 208 13.90 10.13 5.75
N TRP A 209 15.19 10.06 6.08
CA TRP A 209 16.04 8.95 5.63
C TRP A 209 15.60 7.61 6.20
N ALA A 210 15.26 7.54 7.49
CA ALA A 210 14.72 6.33 8.10
C ALA A 210 13.44 5.87 7.37
N THR A 211 12.55 6.81 7.04
CA THR A 211 11.31 6.52 6.32
C THR A 211 11.56 6.04 4.90
N VAL A 212 12.43 6.70 4.14
CA VAL A 212 12.75 6.31 2.76
C VAL A 212 13.40 4.93 2.74
N ILE A 213 14.41 4.70 3.57
CA ILE A 213 15.15 3.42 3.64
C ILE A 213 14.20 2.28 4.01
N THR A 214 13.40 2.44 5.07
CA THR A 214 12.44 1.40 5.48
C THR A 214 11.36 1.16 4.42
N THR A 215 10.90 2.21 3.74
CA THR A 215 9.96 2.08 2.61
C THR A 215 10.56 1.24 1.49
N LEU A 216 11.79 1.52 1.07
CA LEU A 216 12.44 0.77 -0.02
C LEU A 216 12.74 -0.67 0.38
N ILE A 217 13.33 -0.90 1.56
CA ILE A 217 13.64 -2.24 2.07
C ILE A 217 12.38 -3.08 2.22
N SER A 218 11.26 -2.48 2.63
CA SER A 218 10.00 -3.21 2.77
C SER A 218 9.43 -3.73 1.44
N GLY A 219 9.96 -3.31 0.28
CA GLY A 219 9.58 -3.87 -1.02
C GLY A 219 10.31 -5.18 -1.37
N LEU A 220 11.51 -5.39 -0.83
CA LEU A 220 12.37 -6.55 -1.16
C LEU A 220 11.70 -7.91 -0.90
N PRO A 221 10.98 -8.13 0.22
CA PRO A 221 10.34 -9.42 0.47
C PRO A 221 9.31 -9.81 -0.60
N TYR A 222 8.59 -8.82 -1.16
CA TYR A 222 7.58 -9.06 -2.19
C TYR A 222 8.20 -9.43 -3.52
N ILE A 223 9.27 -8.74 -3.91
CA ILE A 223 10.01 -9.04 -5.14
C ILE A 223 10.61 -10.45 -5.04
N GLY A 224 11.24 -10.78 -3.91
CA GLY A 224 11.83 -12.11 -3.71
C GLY A 224 10.80 -13.24 -3.74
N GLN A 225 9.62 -13.04 -3.14
CA GLN A 225 8.53 -14.01 -3.19
C GLN A 225 7.96 -14.16 -4.61
N ALA A 226 7.75 -13.06 -5.34
CA ALA A 226 7.30 -13.09 -6.73
C ALA A 226 8.27 -13.85 -7.64
N MET A 227 9.58 -13.60 -7.50
CA MET A 227 10.61 -14.30 -8.27
C MET A 227 10.60 -15.80 -7.98
N LYS A 228 10.53 -16.21 -6.70
CA LYS A 228 10.47 -17.63 -6.32
C LYS A 228 9.27 -18.33 -6.94
N HIS A 229 8.08 -17.72 -6.83
CA HIS A 229 6.86 -18.29 -7.39
C HIS A 229 6.95 -18.49 -8.91
N THR A 230 7.45 -17.47 -9.62
CA THR A 230 7.64 -17.54 -11.08
C THR A 230 8.60 -18.66 -11.48
N ILE A 231 9.68 -18.87 -10.71
CA ILE A 231 10.64 -19.96 -10.96
C ILE A 231 9.98 -21.33 -10.73
N GLU A 232 9.22 -21.50 -9.64
CA GLU A 232 8.53 -22.76 -9.31
C GLU A 232 7.46 -23.11 -10.35
N GLU A 233 6.70 -22.11 -10.81
CA GLU A 233 5.69 -22.28 -11.86
C GLU A 233 6.32 -22.72 -13.19
N ASN A 234 7.40 -22.05 -13.61
CA ASN A 234 8.16 -22.42 -14.79
C ASN A 234 8.74 -23.83 -14.69
N ALA A 235 9.24 -24.22 -13.51
CA ALA A 235 9.74 -25.58 -13.26
C ALA A 235 8.63 -26.63 -13.42
N ARG A 236 7.44 -26.41 -12.81
CA ARG A 236 6.27 -27.30 -12.95
C ARG A 236 5.81 -27.43 -14.40
N MET A 237 5.77 -26.31 -15.15
CA MET A 237 5.42 -26.30 -16.56
C MET A 237 6.40 -27.15 -17.40
N LEU A 238 7.70 -27.03 -17.14
CA LEU A 238 8.73 -27.83 -17.81
C LEU A 238 8.59 -29.32 -17.50
N GLU A 239 8.29 -29.70 -16.26
CA GLU A 239 8.01 -31.09 -15.90
C GLU A 239 6.79 -31.64 -16.65
N VAL A 240 5.70 -30.88 -16.75
CA VAL A 240 4.50 -31.27 -17.52
C VAL A 240 4.82 -31.43 -19.01
N MET A 241 5.61 -30.53 -19.60
CA MET A 241 6.02 -30.63 -21.01
C MET A 241 6.93 -31.85 -21.26
N ARG A 242 7.83 -32.17 -20.32
CA ARG A 242 8.68 -33.38 -20.38
C ARG A 242 7.87 -34.66 -20.22
N GLY A 243 6.91 -34.69 -19.28
CA GLY A 243 5.99 -35.80 -19.07
C GLY A 243 5.04 -36.04 -20.25
N LYS A 244 4.56 -34.98 -20.90
CA LYS A 244 3.76 -35.08 -22.14
C LYS A 244 4.58 -35.56 -23.34
N LYS A 245 5.87 -35.22 -23.43
CA LYS A 245 6.77 -35.76 -24.48
C LYS A 245 7.06 -37.26 -24.31
N ALA A 246 7.01 -37.80 -23.10
CA ALA A 246 7.25 -39.22 -22.83
C ALA A 246 6.11 -40.15 -23.26
N ARG A 247 4.90 -39.61 -23.52
CA ARG A 247 3.73 -40.39 -23.94
C ARG A 247 3.50 -40.23 -25.45
N LYS A 248 4.41 -40.74 -26.29
CA LYS A 248 4.11 -41.07 -27.70
C LYS A 248 3.53 -42.50 -27.76
N PRO A 249 2.56 -42.76 -28.65
CA PRO A 249 1.61 -43.86 -28.48
C PRO A 249 2.25 -45.23 -28.74
N THR A 250 2.01 -46.16 -27.81
CA THR A 250 2.17 -47.59 -28.02
C THR A 250 1.29 -48.02 -29.19
N LYS A 251 1.93 -48.51 -30.26
CA LYS A 251 1.27 -49.09 -31.43
C LYS A 251 0.51 -50.34 -30.96
N VAL A 252 -0.82 -50.26 -30.87
CA VAL A 252 -1.68 -51.44 -30.66
C VAL A 252 -2.19 -51.87 -32.03
N GLU A 253 -1.48 -52.80 -32.66
CA GLU A 253 -2.04 -53.66 -33.70
C GLU A 253 -2.73 -54.84 -32.98
N GLY A 254 -4.05 -54.89 -33.06
CA GLY A 254 -4.87 -55.92 -32.41
C GLY A 254 -5.06 -57.18 -33.28
N PRO A 255 -5.75 -58.21 -32.76
CA PRO A 255 -6.48 -59.14 -33.59
C PRO A 255 -7.99 -58.90 -33.52
N SER A 256 -8.58 -58.95 -34.71
CA SER A 256 -10.01 -58.90 -35.05
C SER A 256 -10.90 -59.81 -34.18
N GLY A 257 -12.07 -59.29 -33.86
CA GLY A 257 -13.08 -59.93 -33.02
C GLY A 257 -13.88 -61.08 -33.63
N LYS A 258 -14.65 -61.73 -32.73
CA LYS A 258 -15.89 -62.53 -32.86
C LYS A 258 -16.12 -63.19 -31.49
N GLN A 259 -17.30 -63.42 -30.92
CA GLN A 259 -18.66 -62.91 -31.03
C GLN A 259 -19.37 -63.41 -29.73
N ARG A 260 -20.50 -62.80 -29.36
CA ARG A 260 -21.25 -62.95 -28.09
C ARG A 260 -21.82 -64.37 -27.79
N PRO A 261 -22.29 -64.61 -26.53
CA PRO A 261 -22.63 -65.94 -26.03
C PRO A 261 -24.12 -66.33 -26.14
N ARG A 262 -24.34 -67.65 -26.16
CA ARG A 262 -25.48 -68.47 -25.64
C ARG A 262 -26.04 -69.43 -26.69
N THR A 263 -25.98 -70.72 -26.39
CA THR A 263 -27.14 -71.62 -26.44
C THR A 263 -26.89 -72.85 -25.58
N ASN A 264 -27.90 -73.16 -24.78
CA ASN A 264 -28.02 -74.27 -23.86
C ASN A 264 -28.47 -75.54 -24.63
N LYS A 265 -27.70 -76.63 -24.54
CA LYS A 265 -28.08 -78.04 -24.75
C LYS A 265 -27.13 -78.82 -23.82
N GLY A 266 -27.57 -79.46 -22.74
CA GLY A 266 -28.43 -80.63 -22.75
C GLY A 266 -27.57 -81.88 -22.92
N GLY A 267 -27.41 -82.69 -21.86
CA GLY A 267 -26.96 -84.08 -21.97
C GLY A 267 -25.73 -84.50 -21.16
N GLN A 268 -26.01 -85.04 -19.97
CA GLN A 268 -25.53 -86.36 -19.51
C GLN A 268 -24.02 -86.69 -19.43
N SER A 269 -23.63 -87.00 -18.18
CA SER A 269 -23.04 -88.28 -17.75
C SER A 269 -21.55 -88.33 -17.36
N ALA A 270 -21.37 -89.05 -16.25
CA ALA A 270 -20.22 -89.85 -15.83
C ALA A 270 -18.97 -89.10 -15.32
N LYS A 271 -18.69 -89.13 -14.02
CA LYS A 271 -18.18 -90.23 -13.15
C LYS A 271 -16.65 -90.17 -13.02
N LYS A 272 -16.25 -90.10 -11.75
CA LYS A 272 -15.12 -90.79 -11.12
C LYS A 272 -13.69 -90.22 -11.27
N ARG A 273 -13.16 -89.98 -10.06
CA ARG A 273 -11.78 -90.06 -9.56
C ARG A 273 -10.98 -88.76 -9.60
#